data_AF-A0A511ZBB8-F1
#
_entry.id   AF-A0A511ZBB8-F1
#
_cell.length_a   1.000
_cell.length_b   1.000
_cell.length_c   1.000
_cell.angle_alpha   90.00
_cell.angle_beta   90.00
_cell.angle_gamma   90.00
#
_symmetry.space_group_name_H-M   'P 1'
#
loop_
_entity.id
_entity.type
_entity.pdbx_description
1 polymer ?
#
loop_
_entity_poly.entity_id
_entity_poly.type
_entity_poly.pdbx_seq_one_letter_code
_entity_poly.pdbx_strand_id
1 'polypeptide(L)'
;MYISLADKEPCPSSESQGLLLLSPKDIELICSRQITLNEFLNLNGLVKIKENFNQDLVLEPFPQLLFLSNLLKQEPEHIEQFIERSKQE
;
A
#
# COMPACT_ATOMS: atom_id res chain seq x y z
N MET A 1 -12.02 -25.11 -9.19
CA MET A 1 -12.59 -23.84 -9.70
C MET A 1 -13.47 -24.22 -10.88
N TYR A 2 -14.79 -24.07 -10.78
CA TYR A 2 -15.73 -24.43 -11.86
C TYR A 2 -16.01 -23.20 -12.72
N ILE A 3 -16.09 -23.40 -14.04
CA ILE A 3 -16.55 -22.39 -14.98
C ILE A 3 -18.05 -22.20 -14.74
N SER A 4 -18.48 -20.97 -14.44
CA SER A 4 -19.89 -20.59 -14.31
C SER A 4 -20.19 -19.43 -15.27
N LEU A 5 -21.41 -19.41 -15.79
CA LEU A 5 -21.90 -18.36 -16.68
C LEU A 5 -22.64 -17.32 -15.81
N ALA A 6 -22.31 -16.03 -15.97
CA ALA A 6 -22.99 -14.94 -15.29
C ALA A 6 -23.77 -14.10 -16.31
N ASP A 7 -25.03 -13.77 -16.00
CA ASP A 7 -25.93 -12.98 -16.86
C ASP A 7 -25.54 -11.49 -16.95
N LYS A 8 -24.60 -11.03 -16.13
CA LYS A 8 -24.16 -9.62 -16.07
C LYS A 8 -22.66 -9.54 -16.28
N GLU A 9 -22.21 -8.41 -16.83
CA GLU A 9 -20.78 -8.10 -16.87
C GLU A 9 -20.20 -8.16 -15.46
N PRO A 10 -19.02 -8.78 -15.29
CA PRO A 10 -18.34 -8.80 -14.01
C PRO A 10 -18.05 -7.37 -13.56
N CYS A 11 -18.62 -6.98 -12.41
CA CYS A 11 -18.31 -5.73 -11.73
C CYS A 11 -17.53 -6.08 -10.45
N PRO A 12 -16.23 -6.37 -10.56
CA PRO A 12 -15.42 -6.73 -9.40
C PRO A 12 -15.30 -5.53 -8.46
N SER A 13 -15.94 -5.60 -7.30
CA SER A 13 -15.81 -4.58 -6.25
C SER A 13 -14.40 -4.48 -5.67
N SER A 14 -13.57 -5.51 -5.88
CA SER A 14 -12.20 -5.61 -5.37
C SER A 14 -11.13 -5.25 -6.40
N GLU A 15 -11.49 -4.57 -7.49
CA GLU A 15 -10.50 -4.10 -8.44
C GLU A 15 -9.63 -2.98 -7.84
N SER A 16 -8.31 -3.14 -7.90
CA SER A 16 -7.37 -2.11 -7.49
C SER A 16 -7.62 -0.81 -8.25
N GLN A 17 -7.88 0.26 -7.51
CA GLN A 17 -8.13 1.60 -8.07
C GLN A 17 -6.86 2.48 -8.10
N GLY A 18 -5.77 2.00 -7.48
CA GLY A 18 -4.50 2.70 -7.50
C GLY A 18 -3.38 1.90 -6.85
N LEU A 19 -2.17 2.44 -6.96
CA LEU A 19 -0.95 1.93 -6.36
C LEU A 19 -0.27 3.05 -5.58
N LEU A 20 0.12 2.75 -4.35
CA LEU A 20 1.00 3.60 -3.53
C LEU A 20 2.40 2.97 -3.54
N LEU A 21 3.40 3.78 -3.85
CA LEU A 21 4.80 3.38 -3.73
C LEU A 21 5.34 3.94 -2.41
N LEU A 22 5.61 3.03 -1.47
CA LEU A 22 5.95 3.40 -0.10
C LEU A 22 7.44 3.14 0.18
N SER A 23 8.14 4.19 0.58
CA SER A 23 9.43 4.08 1.25
C SER A 23 9.24 3.69 2.73
N PRO A 24 10.30 3.26 3.45
CA PRO A 24 10.21 3.01 4.89
C PRO A 24 9.67 4.21 5.69
N LYS A 25 10.00 5.44 5.26
CA LYS A 25 9.49 6.68 5.88
C LYS A 25 8.00 6.84 5.65
N ASP A 26 7.50 6.49 4.47
CA ASP A 26 6.07 6.56 4.15
C ASP A 26 5.28 5.53 4.97
N ILE A 27 5.84 4.33 5.15
CA ILE A 27 5.24 3.29 5.99
C ILE A 27 5.13 3.77 7.44
N GLU A 28 6.21 4.36 7.99
CA GLU A 28 6.19 4.95 9.32
C GLU A 28 5.13 6.05 9.44
N LEU A 29 5.03 6.92 8.43
CA LEU A 29 4.06 8.00 8.36
C LEU A 29 2.62 7.50 8.44
N ILE A 30 2.26 6.56 7.56
CA ILE A 30 0.89 6.02 7.45
C ILE A 30 0.53 5.21 8.70
N CYS A 31 1.50 4.51 9.30
CA CYS A 31 1.23 3.66 10.47
C CYS A 31 1.25 4.41 11.80
N SER A 32 1.82 5.62 11.87
CA SER A 32 1.93 6.40 13.12
C SER A 32 0.85 7.46 13.28
N ARG A 33 0.19 7.87 12.19
CA ARG A 33 -0.82 8.92 12.20
C ARG A 33 -1.87 8.69 11.12
N GLN A 34 -3.06 9.21 11.37
CA GLN A 34 -4.13 9.23 10.37
C GLN A 34 -3.82 10.33 9.34
N ILE A 35 -3.69 9.95 8.08
CA ILE A 35 -3.53 10.88 6.96
C ILE A 35 -4.43 10.47 5.79
N THR A 36 -4.83 11.44 5.00
CA THR A 36 -5.56 11.26 3.74
C THR A 36 -4.61 11.02 2.58
N LEU A 37 -5.14 10.50 1.46
CA LEU A 37 -4.38 10.38 0.22
C LEU A 37 -3.89 11.74 -0.29
N ASN A 38 -4.71 12.79 -0.15
CA ASN A 38 -4.35 14.15 -0.53
C ASN A 38 -3.16 14.68 0.32
N GLU A 39 -3.19 14.47 1.64
CA GLU A 39 -2.06 14.82 2.50
C GLU A 39 -0.79 14.03 2.15
N PHE A 40 -0.91 12.75 1.79
CA PHE A 40 0.22 11.95 1.34
C PHE A 40 0.82 12.51 0.03
N LEU A 41 -0.01 12.89 -0.93
CA LEU A 41 0.42 13.53 -2.18
C LEU A 41 1.12 14.88 -1.94
N ASN A 42 0.59 15.69 -1.02
CA ASN A 42 1.19 16.98 -0.64
C ASN A 42 2.56 16.83 0.03
N LEU A 43 2.88 15.65 0.55
CA LEU A 43 4.18 15.30 1.11
C LEU A 43 5.12 14.64 0.08
N ASN A 44 4.83 14.81 -1.21
CA ASN A 44 5.52 14.20 -2.34
C ASN A 44 5.42 12.65 -2.37
N GLY A 45 4.35 12.09 -1.80
CA GLY A 45 4.06 10.67 -1.87
C GLY A 45 3.85 10.20 -3.32
N LEU A 46 4.37 9.03 -3.65
CA LEU A 46 4.32 8.47 -5.00
C LEU A 46 3.07 7.60 -5.19
N VAL A 47 2.20 8.01 -6.11
CA VAL A 47 0.90 7.38 -6.33
C VAL A 47 0.58 7.25 -7.82
N LYS A 48 0.01 6.12 -8.21
CA LYS A 48 -0.64 5.92 -9.52
C LYS A 48 -2.08 5.50 -9.31
N ILE A 49 -3.04 6.40 -9.55
CA ILE A 49 -4.47 6.15 -9.37
C ILE A 49 -5.21 6.11 -10.72
N LYS A 50 -6.31 5.34 -10.77
CA LYS A 50 -7.33 5.43 -11.83
C LYS A 50 -8.04 6.78 -11.73
N GLU A 51 -8.61 7.24 -12.84
CA GLU A 51 -9.38 8.48 -12.89
C GLU A 51 -10.56 8.44 -11.90
N ASN A 52 -10.90 9.59 -11.30
CA ASN A 52 -12.00 9.77 -10.35
C ASN A 52 -11.87 9.09 -8.97
N PHE A 53 -10.66 8.71 -8.54
CA PHE A 53 -10.46 8.23 -7.17
C PHE A 53 -10.60 9.36 -6.14
N ASN A 54 -11.37 9.13 -5.07
CA ASN A 54 -11.55 10.12 -4.00
C ASN A 54 -10.25 10.27 -3.17
N GLN A 55 -9.62 11.44 -3.25
CA GLN A 55 -8.33 11.71 -2.58
C GLN A 55 -8.47 12.13 -1.11
N ASP A 56 -9.69 12.43 -0.66
CA ASP A 56 -9.94 12.78 0.75
C ASP A 56 -10.11 11.54 1.65
N LEU A 57 -9.97 10.34 1.06
CA LEU A 57 -9.98 9.09 1.81
C LEU A 57 -8.76 8.98 2.71
N VAL A 58 -9.00 8.53 3.94
CA VAL A 58 -7.96 8.20 4.92
C VAL A 58 -7.21 6.95 4.45
N LEU A 59 -5.89 7.01 4.51
CA LEU A 59 -5.01 5.86 4.31
C LEU A 59 -4.99 5.03 5.60
N GLU A 60 -5.83 3.99 5.64
CA GLU A 60 -5.88 3.07 6.77
C GLU A 60 -4.89 1.91 6.57
N PRO A 61 -3.89 1.75 7.46
CA PRO A 61 -2.91 0.68 7.33
C PRO A 61 -3.53 -0.68 7.68
N PHE A 62 -3.55 -1.58 6.70
CA PHE A 62 -3.95 -2.97 6.92
C PHE A 62 -2.91 -3.74 7.78
N PRO A 63 -3.28 -4.88 8.39
CA PRO A 63 -2.41 -5.64 9.29
C PRO A 63 -1.03 -5.97 8.73
N GLN A 64 -0.92 -6.23 7.42
CA GLN A 64 0.35 -6.51 6.77
C GLN A 64 1.30 -5.30 6.79
N LEU A 65 0.77 -4.10 6.58
CA LEU A 65 1.54 -2.86 6.61
C LEU A 65 1.96 -2.50 8.04
N LEU A 66 1.08 -2.72 9.01
CA LEU A 66 1.38 -2.56 10.44
C LEU A 66 2.48 -3.53 10.89
N PHE A 67 2.39 -4.80 10.48
CA PHE A 67 3.43 -5.80 10.74
C PHE A 67 4.77 -5.37 10.15
N LEU A 68 4.79 -4.96 8.88
CA LEU A 68 6.01 -4.47 8.24
C LEU A 68 6.58 -3.23 8.95
N SER A 69 5.74 -2.28 9.37
CA SER A 69 6.15 -1.11 10.14
C SER A 69 6.82 -1.50 11.46
N ASN A 70 6.25 -2.46 12.19
CA ASN A 70 6.84 -2.97 13.43
C ASN A 70 8.16 -3.68 13.18
N LEU A 71 8.24 -4.49 12.13
CA LEU A 71 9.45 -5.22 11.76
C LEU A 71 10.59 -4.27 11.38
N LEU A 72 10.29 -3.23 10.60
CA LEU A 72 11.24 -2.17 10.24
C LEU A 72 11.80 -1.42 11.48
N LYS A 73 11.01 -1.30 12.55
CA LYS A 73 11.41 -0.63 13.80
C LYS A 73 12.21 -1.54 14.73
N GLN A 74 11.81 -2.81 14.83
CA GLN A 74 12.38 -3.74 15.79
C GLN A 74 13.64 -4.43 15.26
N GLU A 75 13.69 -4.72 13.96
CA GLU A 75 14.72 -5.56 13.33
C GLU A 75 15.26 -4.93 12.03
N PRO A 76 15.75 -3.66 12.06
CA PRO A 76 16.16 -2.95 10.84
C PRO A 76 17.31 -3.66 10.10
N GLU A 77 18.29 -4.20 10.83
CA GLU A 77 19.44 -4.89 10.26
C GLU A 77 19.03 -6.16 9.46
N HIS A 78 18.07 -6.93 9.99
CA HIS A 78 17.57 -8.14 9.33
C HIS A 78 16.84 -7.80 8.03
N ILE A 79 16.08 -6.70 8.02
CA ILE A 79 15.37 -6.22 6.82
C ILE A 79 16.34 -5.70 5.78
N GLU A 80 17.33 -4.90 6.17
CA GLU A 80 18.36 -4.43 5.25
C GLU A 80 19.12 -5.60 4.61
N GLN A 81 19.53 -6.59 5.40
CA GLN A 81 20.19 -7.79 4.88
C GLN A 81 19.31 -8.62 3.95
N PHE A 82 18.00 -8.68 4.20
CA PHE A 82 17.05 -9.36 3.31
C PHE A 82 16.94 -8.63 1.98
N ILE A 83 16.76 -7.30 2.00
CA ILE A 83 16.64 -6.47 0.79
C ILE A 83 17.92 -6.55 -0.06
N GLU A 84 19.10 -6.50 0.56
CA GLU A 84 20.36 -6.60 -0.17
C GLU A 84 20.55 -7.97 -0.83
N ARG A 85 20.08 -9.05 -0.19
CA ARG A 85 20.08 -10.39 -0.80
C ARG A 85 19.11 -10.48 -1.98
N SER A 86 17.91 -9.94 -1.87
CA SER A 86 16.91 -9.96 -2.95
C SER A 86 17.30 -9.17 -4.20
N LYS A 87 18.29 -8.27 -4.12
CA LYS A 87 18.84 -7.55 -5.29
C LYS A 87 19.84 -8.37 -6.09
N GLN A 88 20.31 -9.49 -5.55
CA GLN A 88 21.32 -10.34 -6.18
C GLN A 88 20.71 -11.51 -6.98
N GLU A 89 19.38 -11.67 -6.93
CA GLU A 89 18.57 -12.66 -7.65
C GLU A 89 17.93 -12.04 -8.91
#